data_AF-A0A2S7EA68-F1
#
_entry.id   AF-A0A2S7EA68-F1
#
_cell.length_a   1.000
_cell.length_b   1.000
_cell.length_c   1.000
_cell.angle_alpha   90.00
_cell.angle_beta   90.00
_cell.angle_gamma   90.00
#
_symmetry.space_group_name_H-M   'P 1'
#
loop_
_entity.id
_entity.type
_entity.pdbx_description
1 polymer ?
#
loop_
_entity_poly.entity_id
_entity_poly.type
_entity_poly.pdbx_seq_one_letter_code
_entity_poly.pdbx_strand_id
1 'polypeptide(L)'
;MAAHCADLTQLRFNATVPLQQLGQWTARPKGNNPAQAALSAARQTALHRYTVRHAGVLVSELARPALCLNLPLPAHARFAWSPGEPGYLSLRQLLRHRPMGPVADRNIHVCKDPDVVAIAADRLGATRAPLVCTDGMPTAAQRIVLGQLAAACGHLHYHGDYDWPGIGIGNFVMRTWNARPWGFGAADYRAATARAPTRPHGLEAARVKAVWDAELAAVMNAHGFAVAEEAVVACLLDDLGSPVAQ
;
A
#
# COMPACT_ATOMS: atom_id res chain seq x y z
N MET A 1 -15.43 31.15 -18.72
CA MET A 1 -15.42 30.42 -17.43
C MET A 1 -16.83 30.21 -16.86
N ALA A 2 -17.81 29.72 -17.63
CA ALA A 2 -19.18 29.56 -17.10
C ALA A 2 -19.97 28.34 -17.63
N ALA A 3 -19.32 27.39 -18.30
CA ALA A 3 -20.03 26.25 -18.93
C ALA A 3 -19.80 24.89 -18.25
N HIS A 4 -18.96 24.81 -17.21
CA HIS A 4 -18.58 23.52 -16.59
C HIS A 4 -19.31 23.21 -15.27
N CYS A 5 -20.24 24.06 -14.82
CA CYS A 5 -21.03 23.82 -13.60
C CYS A 5 -22.42 23.22 -13.88
N ALA A 6 -22.84 23.08 -15.14
CA ALA A 6 -24.19 22.63 -15.48
C ALA A 6 -24.42 21.12 -15.26
N ASP A 7 -23.35 20.33 -15.20
CA ASP A 7 -23.43 18.85 -15.05
C ASP A 7 -23.20 18.35 -13.62
N LEU A 8 -23.22 19.24 -12.61
CA LEU A 8 -23.34 18.82 -11.22
C LEU A 8 -24.74 18.24 -11.00
N THR A 9 -24.89 16.96 -11.33
CA THR A 9 -26.04 16.14 -10.97
C THR A 9 -26.21 16.27 -9.46
N GLN A 10 -27.26 16.96 -9.03
CA GLN A 10 -27.65 17.00 -7.62
C GLN A 10 -27.65 15.56 -7.10
N LEU A 11 -26.75 15.25 -6.16
CA LEU A 11 -26.85 14.07 -5.32
C LEU A 11 -28.12 14.25 -4.47
N ARG A 12 -29.27 13.89 -5.04
CA ARG A 12 -30.51 13.77 -4.30
C ARG A 12 -30.35 12.62 -3.33
N PHE A 13 -29.96 12.95 -2.10
CA PHE A 13 -30.00 12.03 -0.98
C PHE A 13 -31.46 11.78 -0.61
N ASN A 14 -32.08 10.72 -1.17
CA ASN A 14 -33.26 10.10 -0.56
C ASN A 14 -32.82 9.34 0.71
N ALA A 15 -32.33 10.08 1.71
CA ALA A 15 -31.65 9.52 2.87
C ALA A 15 -32.43 9.78 4.17
N THR A 16 -33.72 9.46 4.17
CA THR A 16 -34.59 9.60 5.34
C THR A 16 -34.03 8.84 6.56
N VAL A 17 -33.53 7.63 6.34
CA VAL A 17 -32.97 6.78 7.41
C VAL A 17 -31.64 7.31 7.96
N PRO A 18 -30.62 7.67 7.13
CA PRO A 18 -29.40 8.29 7.65
C PRO A 18 -29.61 9.61 8.39
N LEU A 19 -30.58 10.44 7.97
CA LEU A 19 -30.90 11.71 8.65
C LEU A 19 -31.56 11.47 10.01
N GLN A 20 -32.44 10.47 10.14
CA GLN A 20 -33.02 10.08 11.42
C GLN A 20 -31.96 9.50 12.38
N GLN A 21 -31.05 8.66 11.86
CA GLN A 21 -29.93 8.12 12.64
C GLN A 21 -28.98 9.22 13.10
N LEU A 22 -28.71 10.23 12.26
CA LEU A 22 -27.93 11.39 12.65
C LEU A 22 -28.61 12.18 13.77
N GLY A 23 -29.93 12.41 13.69
CA GLY A 23 -30.69 13.08 14.75
C GLY A 23 -30.67 12.34 16.09
N GLN A 24 -30.67 11.00 16.06
CA GLN A 24 -30.51 10.17 17.26
C GLN A 24 -29.07 10.22 17.80
N TRP A 25 -28.08 10.23 16.92
CA TRP A 25 -26.67 10.32 17.28
C TRP A 25 -26.29 11.69 17.85
N THR A 26 -26.81 12.80 17.31
CA THR A 26 -26.55 14.15 17.86
C THR A 26 -27.12 14.31 19.26
N ALA A 27 -28.25 13.68 19.55
CA ALA A 27 -28.82 13.65 20.89
C ALA A 27 -28.00 12.82 21.88
N ARG A 28 -27.35 11.74 21.42
CA ARG A 28 -26.50 10.84 22.23
C ARG A 28 -25.36 10.25 21.39
N PRO A 29 -24.18 10.90 21.30
CA PRO A 29 -23.12 10.45 20.41
C PRO A 29 -22.43 9.22 20.99
N LYS A 30 -22.80 8.04 20.47
CA LYS A 30 -22.13 6.76 20.72
C LYS A 30 -21.90 6.05 19.40
N GLY A 31 -20.69 5.51 19.22
CA GLY A 31 -20.28 4.85 17.98
C GLY A 31 -20.05 5.81 16.81
N ASN A 32 -19.83 5.25 15.62
CA ASN A 32 -19.44 6.00 14.42
C ASN A 32 -20.56 6.93 13.94
N ASN A 33 -20.16 8.10 13.42
CA ASN A 33 -21.09 9.08 12.88
C ASN A 33 -21.86 8.48 11.68
N PRO A 34 -23.20 8.34 11.78
CA PRO A 34 -24.00 7.70 10.74
C PRO A 34 -24.02 8.50 9.43
N ALA A 35 -23.87 9.83 9.47
CA ALA A 35 -23.73 10.63 8.26
C ALA A 35 -22.41 10.37 7.55
N GLN A 36 -21.30 10.26 8.30
CA GLN A 36 -20.00 9.94 7.73
C GLN A 36 -19.96 8.51 7.16
N ALA A 37 -20.58 7.55 7.84
CA ALA A 37 -20.75 6.19 7.34
C ALA A 37 -21.59 6.15 6.05
N ALA A 38 -22.71 6.88 6.02
CA ALA A 38 -23.58 7.00 4.84
C ALA A 38 -22.87 7.69 3.66
N LEU A 39 -22.12 8.77 3.92
CA LEU A 39 -21.29 9.45 2.91
C LEU A 39 -20.19 8.53 2.37
N SER A 40 -19.52 7.77 3.23
CA SER A 40 -18.47 6.82 2.83
C SER A 40 -19.04 5.68 1.99
N ALA A 41 -20.18 5.11 2.39
CA ALA A 41 -20.87 4.05 1.65
C ALA A 41 -21.42 4.57 0.30
N ALA A 42 -21.98 5.78 0.27
CA ALA A 42 -22.45 6.41 -0.96
C ALA A 42 -21.28 6.69 -1.92
N ARG A 43 -20.14 7.16 -1.40
CA ARG A 43 -18.90 7.34 -2.16
C ARG A 43 -18.38 6.01 -2.70
N GLN A 44 -18.31 4.96 -1.89
CA GLN A 44 -17.88 3.62 -2.31
C GLN A 44 -18.78 3.07 -3.42
N THR A 45 -20.10 3.25 -3.28
CA THR A 45 -21.10 2.80 -4.26
C THR A 45 -21.04 3.62 -5.55
N ALA A 46 -20.80 4.93 -5.46
CA ALA A 46 -20.59 5.79 -6.62
C ALA A 46 -19.30 5.44 -7.35
N LEU A 47 -18.20 5.22 -6.62
CA LEU A 47 -16.92 4.77 -7.17
C LEU A 47 -17.04 3.39 -7.82
N HIS A 48 -17.74 2.44 -7.18
CA HIS A 48 -17.98 1.13 -7.74
C HIS A 48 -18.78 1.20 -9.05
N ARG A 49 -19.90 1.96 -9.05
CA ARG A 49 -20.70 2.20 -10.26
C ARG A 49 -19.91 2.93 -11.34
N TYR A 50 -19.05 3.87 -10.96
CA TYR A 50 -18.13 4.54 -11.87
C TYR A 50 -17.16 3.51 -12.47
N THR A 51 -16.43 2.72 -11.68
CA THR A 51 -15.49 1.69 -12.18
C THR A 51 -16.15 0.64 -13.07
N VAL A 52 -17.36 0.18 -12.75
CA VAL A 52 -18.08 -0.82 -13.57
C VAL A 52 -18.57 -0.22 -14.90
N ARG A 53 -19.11 1.01 -14.87
CA ARG A 53 -19.56 1.73 -16.07
C ARG A 53 -18.41 2.20 -16.95
N HIS A 54 -17.24 2.38 -16.36
CA HIS A 54 -16.04 2.92 -16.97
C HIS A 54 -14.92 1.86 -17.04
N ALA A 55 -15.26 0.57 -17.11
CA ALA A 55 -14.32 -0.55 -17.23
C ALA A 55 -13.46 -0.52 -18.51
N GLY A 56 -13.65 0.48 -19.39
CA GLY A 56 -12.77 0.83 -20.51
C GLY A 56 -12.21 2.25 -20.46
N VAL A 57 -12.39 2.99 -19.36
CA VAL A 57 -11.85 4.35 -19.20
C VAL A 57 -10.44 4.27 -18.67
N LEU A 58 -9.53 4.50 -19.62
CA LEU A 58 -8.30 5.28 -19.47
C LEU A 58 -7.92 5.46 -18.00
N VAL A 59 -7.20 4.47 -17.47
CA VAL A 59 -6.35 4.74 -16.31
C VAL A 59 -5.52 5.95 -16.71
N SER A 60 -5.74 7.08 -16.03
CA SER A 60 -4.98 8.29 -16.30
C SER A 60 -3.50 7.92 -16.26
N GLU A 61 -2.75 8.20 -17.33
CA GLU A 61 -1.31 7.96 -17.34
C GLU A 61 -0.57 8.83 -16.29
N LEU A 62 -1.29 9.80 -15.71
CA LEU A 62 -0.90 10.65 -14.59
C LEU A 62 -1.56 10.22 -13.27
N ALA A 63 -2.04 8.98 -13.18
CA ALA A 63 -2.40 8.36 -11.90
C ALA A 63 -1.19 8.36 -10.95
N ARG A 64 -1.47 8.13 -9.65
CA ARG A 64 -0.48 8.15 -8.59
C ARG A 64 0.81 7.40 -9.03
N PRO A 65 1.97 8.07 -9.08
CA PRO A 65 3.20 7.44 -9.53
C PRO A 65 3.67 6.38 -8.53
N ALA A 66 4.50 5.45 -8.98
CA ALA A 66 5.15 4.47 -8.12
C ALA A 66 6.38 5.09 -7.45
N LEU A 67 6.40 5.08 -6.11
CA LEU A 67 7.54 5.52 -5.30
C LEU A 67 8.56 4.39 -5.20
N CYS A 68 9.82 4.68 -5.52
CA CYS A 68 10.91 3.71 -5.56
C CYS A 68 12.19 4.29 -4.93
N LEU A 69 13.04 3.43 -4.37
CA LEU A 69 14.37 3.74 -3.86
C LEU A 69 15.38 2.72 -4.42
N ASN A 70 16.54 3.19 -4.87
CA ASN A 70 17.65 2.36 -5.38
C ASN A 70 17.25 1.32 -6.45
N LEU A 71 16.21 1.59 -7.24
CA LEU A 71 15.78 0.67 -8.29
C LEU A 71 16.79 0.71 -9.45
N PRO A 72 17.31 -0.44 -9.92
CA PRO A 72 18.28 -0.47 -11.01
C PRO A 72 17.58 -0.13 -12.32
N LEU A 73 17.68 1.13 -12.73
CA LEU A 73 17.16 1.62 -13.99
C LEU A 73 18.26 1.60 -15.07
N PRO A 74 17.93 1.29 -16.34
CA PRO A 74 18.88 1.36 -17.44
C PRO A 74 19.49 2.76 -17.58
N ALA A 75 20.78 2.84 -17.86
CA ALA A 75 21.50 4.11 -18.03
C ALA A 75 20.93 5.02 -19.14
N HIS A 76 20.24 4.44 -20.14
CA HIS A 76 19.58 5.19 -21.21
C HIS A 76 18.21 5.73 -20.83
N ALA A 77 17.68 5.30 -19.69
CA ALA A 77 16.37 5.72 -19.22
C ALA A 77 16.53 7.11 -18.61
N ARG A 78 15.99 8.13 -19.28
CA ARG A 78 16.11 9.55 -18.91
C ARG A 78 15.22 9.89 -17.70
N PHE A 79 15.48 9.25 -16.57
CA PHE A 79 14.87 9.59 -15.29
C PHE A 79 15.81 10.52 -14.54
N ALA A 80 15.28 11.63 -14.03
CA ALA A 80 16.01 12.46 -13.08
C ALA A 80 15.95 11.75 -11.72
N TRP A 81 17.01 11.01 -11.38
CA TRP A 81 17.13 10.30 -10.11
C TRP A 81 18.49 10.61 -9.49
N SER A 82 18.49 11.18 -8.28
CA SER A 82 19.68 11.31 -7.44
C SER A 82 19.97 9.98 -6.72
N PRO A 83 21.18 9.41 -6.83
CA PRO A 83 21.52 8.17 -6.13
C PRO A 83 21.21 8.24 -4.63
N GLY A 84 20.48 7.25 -4.09
CA GLY A 84 20.09 7.21 -2.67
C GLY A 84 18.88 8.04 -2.30
N GLU A 85 18.33 8.85 -3.20
CA GLU A 85 17.09 9.60 -2.96
C GLU A 85 15.86 8.83 -3.45
N PRO A 86 14.67 9.02 -2.86
CA PRO A 86 13.43 8.46 -3.41
C PRO A 86 13.07 9.07 -4.76
N GLY A 87 12.64 8.23 -5.71
CA GLY A 87 12.22 8.62 -7.05
C GLY A 87 10.78 8.17 -7.37
N TYR A 88 10.12 8.87 -8.27
CA TYR A 88 8.76 8.57 -8.72
C TYR A 88 8.73 8.15 -10.19
N LEU A 89 8.10 7.01 -10.48
CA LEU A 89 7.82 6.51 -11.83
C LEU A 89 6.33 6.67 -12.14
N SER A 90 6.01 7.60 -13.05
CA SER A 90 4.64 7.76 -13.55
C SER A 90 4.19 6.54 -14.37
N LEU A 91 2.89 6.28 -14.41
CA LEU A 91 2.34 5.23 -15.26
C LEU A 91 2.73 5.45 -16.74
N ARG A 92 2.69 6.70 -17.23
CA ARG A 92 3.13 7.04 -18.60
C ARG A 92 4.55 6.56 -18.89
N GLN A 93 5.47 6.80 -17.97
CA GLN A 93 6.86 6.36 -18.13
C GLN A 93 6.96 4.84 -18.17
N LEU A 94 6.23 4.14 -17.29
CA LEU A 94 6.23 2.69 -17.19
C LEU A 94 5.55 1.96 -18.36
N LEU A 95 4.62 2.63 -19.05
CA LEU A 95 3.97 2.10 -20.25
C LEU A 95 4.83 2.31 -21.51
N ARG A 96 5.62 3.39 -21.56
CA ARG A 96 6.46 3.75 -22.72
C ARG A 96 7.85 3.15 -22.65
N HIS A 97 8.33 2.91 -21.45
CA HIS A 97 9.64 2.35 -21.18
C HIS A 97 9.44 1.09 -20.35
N ARG A 98 10.29 0.08 -20.55
CA ARG A 98 10.44 -1.04 -19.61
C ARG A 98 11.74 -0.80 -18.86
N PRO A 99 11.74 0.02 -17.80
CA PRO A 99 12.97 0.52 -17.23
C PRO A 99 13.54 -0.43 -16.19
N MET A 100 13.13 -1.71 -16.18
CA MET A 100 13.73 -2.68 -15.27
C MET A 100 15.06 -3.13 -15.87
N GLY A 101 16.16 -2.79 -15.19
CA GLY A 101 17.50 -3.29 -15.52
C GLY A 101 17.63 -4.80 -15.25
N PRO A 102 18.85 -5.36 -15.18
CA PRO A 102 19.07 -6.76 -14.84
C PRO A 102 18.72 -7.00 -13.36
N VAL A 103 17.44 -7.25 -13.10
CA VAL A 103 16.91 -7.61 -11.77
C VAL A 103 16.73 -9.12 -11.59
N ALA A 104 17.13 -9.91 -12.59
CA ALA A 104 17.09 -11.36 -12.51
C ALA A 104 17.86 -11.83 -11.26
N ASP A 105 17.20 -12.68 -10.47
CA ASP A 105 17.70 -13.27 -9.23
C ASP A 105 18.06 -12.26 -8.12
N ARG A 106 17.70 -10.97 -8.29
CA ARG A 106 17.89 -9.94 -7.26
C ARG A 106 16.70 -9.90 -6.30
N ASN A 107 16.99 -9.74 -5.02
CA ASN A 107 15.99 -9.42 -4.01
C ASN A 107 15.54 -7.97 -4.18
N ILE A 108 14.23 -7.76 -4.28
CA ILE A 108 13.60 -6.45 -4.32
C ILE A 108 12.57 -6.40 -3.20
N HIS A 109 12.71 -5.41 -2.35
CA HIS A 109 11.83 -5.22 -1.22
C HIS A 109 10.65 -4.34 -1.62
N VAL A 110 9.49 -4.62 -1.02
CA VAL A 110 8.24 -3.93 -1.28
C VAL A 110 7.61 -3.59 0.06
N CYS A 111 7.43 -2.30 0.35
CA CYS A 111 6.74 -1.83 1.56
C CYS A 111 5.37 -1.25 1.21
N LYS A 112 4.47 -1.18 2.20
CA LYS A 112 3.19 -0.50 2.05
C LYS A 112 3.35 1.01 2.22
N ASP A 113 4.13 1.43 3.20
CA ASP A 113 4.17 2.79 3.70
C ASP A 113 5.30 3.62 3.07
N PRO A 114 5.03 4.86 2.61
CA PRO A 114 6.08 5.75 2.12
C PRO A 114 7.10 6.15 3.20
N ASP A 115 6.73 6.15 4.49
CA ASP A 115 7.66 6.54 5.57
C ASP A 115 8.84 5.57 5.69
N VAL A 116 8.63 4.28 5.39
CA VAL A 116 9.72 3.29 5.28
C VAL A 116 10.74 3.71 4.23
N VAL A 117 10.30 4.24 3.09
CA VAL A 117 11.19 4.68 2.01
C VAL A 117 12.01 5.89 2.44
N ALA A 118 11.38 6.86 3.11
CA ALA A 118 12.07 8.04 3.63
C ALA A 118 13.15 7.63 4.65
N ILE A 119 12.79 6.78 5.62
CA ILE A 119 13.71 6.29 6.65
C ILE A 119 14.86 5.47 6.02
N ALA A 120 14.58 4.67 4.99
CA ALA A 120 15.59 3.91 4.27
C ALA A 120 16.56 4.82 3.49
N ALA A 121 16.06 5.85 2.82
CA ALA A 121 16.88 6.82 2.10
C ALA A 121 17.86 7.53 3.05
N ASP A 122 17.36 8.01 4.19
CA ASP A 122 18.16 8.72 5.20
C ASP A 122 19.28 7.87 5.80
N ARG A 123 19.09 6.55 5.93
CA ARG A 123 19.99 5.67 6.69
C ARG A 123 20.92 4.82 5.83
N LEU A 124 20.51 4.44 4.62
CA LEU A 124 21.18 3.39 3.85
C LEU A 124 21.98 3.94 2.67
N GLY A 125 21.56 5.04 2.05
CA GLY A 125 22.21 5.65 0.89
C GLY A 125 22.05 4.83 -0.41
N ALA A 126 22.87 5.11 -1.42
CA ALA A 126 22.64 4.71 -2.81
C ALA A 126 22.94 3.25 -3.20
N THR A 127 23.70 2.50 -2.39
CA THR A 127 24.27 1.19 -2.81
C THR A 127 23.54 -0.01 -2.21
N ARG A 128 22.27 0.17 -1.85
CA ARG A 128 21.51 -0.73 -0.97
C ARG A 128 20.37 -1.38 -1.73
N ALA A 129 19.73 -2.36 -1.11
CA ALA A 129 18.72 -3.16 -1.79
C ALA A 129 17.61 -2.27 -2.41
N PRO A 130 17.10 -2.62 -3.61
CA PRO A 130 16.00 -1.90 -4.23
C PRO A 130 14.72 -1.99 -3.40
N LEU A 131 13.99 -0.88 -3.28
CA LEU A 131 12.74 -0.79 -2.54
C LEU A 131 11.66 -0.13 -3.40
N VAL A 132 10.46 -0.72 -3.43
CA VAL A 132 9.27 -0.17 -4.08
C VAL A 132 8.16 0.00 -3.06
N CYS A 133 7.53 1.16 -3.01
CA CYS A 133 6.40 1.41 -2.11
C CYS A 133 5.07 1.27 -2.84
N THR A 134 4.14 0.50 -2.25
CA THR A 134 2.80 0.35 -2.81
C THR A 134 1.87 1.50 -2.45
N ASP A 135 2.19 2.24 -1.37
CA ASP A 135 1.43 3.38 -0.87
C ASP A 135 -0.05 3.04 -0.68
N GLY A 136 -0.26 1.99 0.12
CA GLY A 136 -1.54 1.30 0.28
C GLY A 136 -1.78 0.20 -0.76
N MET A 137 -3.04 0.03 -1.17
CA MET A 137 -3.43 -0.97 -2.18
C MET A 137 -2.80 -0.62 -3.54
N PRO A 138 -2.00 -1.52 -4.17
CA PRO A 138 -1.34 -1.22 -5.44
C PRO A 138 -2.31 -0.70 -6.49
N THR A 139 -2.02 0.49 -7.03
CA THR A 139 -2.74 1.09 -8.15
C THR A 139 -1.98 0.83 -9.47
N ALA A 140 -2.37 1.47 -10.56
CA ALA A 140 -1.86 1.12 -11.88
C ALA A 140 -0.33 1.22 -12.02
N ALA A 141 0.30 2.31 -11.55
CA ALA A 141 1.75 2.46 -11.66
C ALA A 141 2.49 1.38 -10.86
N GLN A 142 2.10 1.16 -9.60
CA GLN A 142 2.66 0.12 -8.74
C GLN A 142 2.47 -1.27 -9.35
N ARG A 143 1.28 -1.56 -9.90
CA ARG A 143 0.99 -2.85 -10.56
C ARG A 143 1.89 -3.09 -11.76
N ILE A 144 2.13 -2.06 -12.58
CA ILE A 144 3.02 -2.18 -13.73
C ILE A 144 4.47 -2.38 -13.28
N VAL A 145 4.97 -1.61 -12.29
CA VAL A 145 6.33 -1.80 -11.75
C VAL A 145 6.52 -3.22 -11.21
N LEU A 146 5.65 -3.65 -10.29
CA LEU A 146 5.76 -4.98 -9.69
C LEU A 146 5.63 -6.10 -10.73
N GLY A 147 4.75 -5.91 -11.72
CA GLY A 147 4.61 -6.84 -12.85
C GLY A 147 5.86 -6.91 -13.71
N GLN A 148 6.49 -5.77 -14.02
CA GLN A 148 7.73 -5.74 -14.80
C GLN A 148 8.90 -6.35 -14.03
N LEU A 149 9.01 -6.11 -12.72
CA LEU A 149 10.03 -6.70 -11.87
C LEU A 149 9.89 -8.22 -11.76
N ALA A 150 8.68 -8.72 -11.52
CA ALA A 150 8.40 -10.16 -11.48
C ALA A 150 8.66 -10.82 -12.84
N ALA A 151 8.25 -10.18 -13.94
CA ALA A 151 8.51 -10.69 -15.30
C ALA A 151 10.01 -10.69 -15.66
N ALA A 152 10.80 -9.81 -15.04
CA ALA A 152 12.25 -9.77 -15.16
C ALA A 152 12.97 -10.71 -14.17
N CYS A 153 12.24 -11.66 -13.57
CA CYS A 153 12.76 -12.67 -12.63
C CYS A 153 13.36 -12.09 -11.34
N GLY A 154 12.90 -10.92 -10.90
CA GLY A 154 13.22 -10.40 -9.58
C GLY A 154 12.46 -11.12 -8.46
N HIS A 155 13.11 -11.32 -7.31
CA HIS A 155 12.49 -11.90 -6.12
C HIS A 155 11.86 -10.80 -5.27
N LEU A 156 10.54 -10.70 -5.32
CA LEU A 156 9.79 -9.72 -4.54
C LEU A 156 9.59 -10.18 -3.09
N HIS A 157 9.94 -9.32 -2.14
CA HIS A 157 9.74 -9.53 -0.70
C HIS A 157 8.87 -8.41 -0.15
N TYR A 158 7.68 -8.73 0.34
CA TYR A 158 6.67 -7.76 0.74
C TYR A 158 6.52 -7.68 2.27
N HIS A 159 6.44 -6.44 2.77
CA HIS A 159 6.00 -6.12 4.13
C HIS A 159 4.89 -5.05 4.09
N GLY A 160 4.07 -5.02 5.14
CA GLY A 160 3.03 -4.03 5.35
C GLY A 160 2.60 -4.01 6.82
N ASP A 161 1.54 -3.26 7.12
CA ASP A 161 1.03 -3.18 8.49
C ASP A 161 0.50 -4.53 8.99
N TYR A 162 0.70 -4.80 10.27
CA TYR A 162 -0.02 -5.83 10.99
C TYR A 162 -1.39 -5.32 11.42
N ASP A 163 -2.26 -5.08 10.44
CA ASP A 163 -3.69 -4.86 10.61
C ASP A 163 -4.47 -5.60 9.51
N TRP A 164 -5.80 -5.69 9.62
CA TRP A 164 -6.57 -6.47 8.66
C TRP A 164 -6.56 -5.91 7.22
N PRO A 165 -6.61 -4.58 7.00
CA PRO A 165 -6.37 -4.00 5.68
C PRO A 165 -4.99 -4.34 5.11
N GLY A 166 -3.93 -4.27 5.92
CA GLY A 166 -2.55 -4.60 5.60
C GLY A 166 -2.38 -6.07 5.22
N ILE A 167 -2.96 -7.00 6.01
CA ILE A 167 -3.03 -8.42 5.64
C ILE A 167 -3.78 -8.60 4.30
N GLY A 168 -4.85 -7.83 4.07
CA GLY A 168 -5.59 -7.81 2.81
C GLY A 168 -4.73 -7.40 1.60
N ILE A 169 -3.92 -6.35 1.75
CA ILE A 169 -2.98 -5.90 0.72
C ILE A 169 -1.87 -6.94 0.51
N GLY A 170 -1.30 -7.49 1.59
CA GLY A 170 -0.29 -8.55 1.50
C GLY A 170 -0.79 -9.77 0.75
N ASN A 171 -2.01 -10.23 1.05
CA ASN A 171 -2.66 -11.31 0.30
C ASN A 171 -2.77 -11.00 -1.19
N PHE A 172 -3.15 -9.77 -1.53
CA PHE A 172 -3.25 -9.34 -2.92
C PHE A 172 -1.88 -9.36 -3.62
N VAL A 173 -0.84 -8.80 -2.97
CA VAL A 173 0.52 -8.73 -3.53
C VAL A 173 1.11 -10.12 -3.72
N MET A 174 1.07 -10.97 -2.69
CA MET A 174 1.65 -12.31 -2.73
C MET A 174 0.99 -13.20 -3.79
N ARG A 175 -0.35 -13.14 -3.92
CA ARG A 175 -1.06 -13.91 -4.95
C ARG A 175 -0.79 -13.42 -6.37
N THR A 176 -0.65 -12.11 -6.55
CA THR A 176 -0.54 -11.51 -7.89
C THR A 176 0.87 -11.64 -8.46
N TRP A 177 1.91 -11.51 -7.61
CA TRP A 177 3.31 -11.48 -8.05
C TRP A 177 4.20 -12.53 -7.40
N ASN A 178 3.61 -13.52 -6.71
CA ASN A 178 4.36 -14.58 -6.00
C ASN A 178 5.42 -14.02 -5.03
N ALA A 179 5.11 -12.87 -4.42
CA ALA A 179 6.00 -12.24 -3.45
C ALA A 179 6.08 -13.08 -2.16
N ARG A 180 7.22 -13.01 -1.47
CA ARG A 180 7.45 -13.68 -0.19
C ARG A 180 7.27 -12.68 0.97
N PRO A 181 6.91 -13.14 2.17
CA PRO A 181 6.85 -12.26 3.34
C PRO A 181 8.26 -11.78 3.71
N TRP A 182 8.39 -10.50 4.05
CA TRP A 182 9.62 -9.87 4.52
C TRP A 182 9.44 -9.42 5.96
N GLY A 183 9.85 -10.22 6.94
CA GLY A 183 9.59 -9.92 8.36
C GLY A 183 8.09 -9.76 8.66
N PHE A 184 7.23 -10.44 7.90
CA PHE A 184 5.77 -10.27 7.90
C PHE A 184 5.01 -11.50 8.44
N GLY A 185 5.62 -12.32 9.28
CA GLY A 185 5.04 -13.55 9.83
C GLY A 185 4.56 -13.46 11.28
N ALA A 186 4.02 -14.56 11.80
CA ALA A 186 3.54 -14.66 13.18
C ALA A 186 4.66 -14.47 14.20
N ALA A 187 5.86 -15.01 13.93
CA ALA A 187 7.02 -14.85 14.80
C ALA A 187 7.48 -13.37 14.87
N ASP A 188 7.52 -12.71 13.72
CA ASP A 188 7.89 -11.30 13.59
C ASP A 188 6.88 -10.39 14.31
N TYR A 189 5.58 -10.67 14.17
CA TYR A 189 4.54 -9.97 14.91
C TYR A 189 4.69 -10.10 16.44
N ARG A 190 5.03 -11.30 16.96
CA ARG A 190 5.29 -11.47 18.40
C ARG A 190 6.51 -10.65 18.85
N ALA A 191 7.57 -10.64 18.05
CA ALA A 191 8.75 -9.83 18.34
C ALA A 191 8.43 -8.33 18.33
N ALA A 192 7.59 -7.88 17.40
CA ALA A 192 7.15 -6.50 17.30
C ALA A 192 6.27 -6.08 18.49
N THR A 193 5.31 -6.91 18.89
CA THR A 193 4.42 -6.63 20.03
C THR A 193 5.17 -6.61 21.36
N ALA A 194 6.23 -7.40 21.53
CA ALA A 194 7.09 -7.33 22.71
C ALA A 194 7.82 -5.98 22.87
N ARG A 195 7.97 -5.22 21.77
CA ARG A 195 8.62 -3.90 21.73
C ARG A 195 7.63 -2.74 21.62
N ALA A 196 6.33 -3.04 21.55
CA ALA A 196 5.30 -2.04 21.30
C ALA A 196 5.17 -1.04 22.48
N PRO A 197 4.79 0.22 22.20
CA PRO A 197 4.54 1.22 23.23
C PRO A 197 3.38 0.82 24.14
N THR A 198 3.32 1.41 25.34
CA THR A 198 2.37 1.06 26.41
C THR A 198 0.88 1.22 26.05
N ARG A 199 0.53 1.90 24.96
CA ARG A 199 -0.84 2.07 24.45
C ARG A 199 -0.90 1.82 22.94
N PRO A 200 -0.96 0.56 22.50
CA PRO A 200 -1.08 0.23 21.09
C PRO A 200 -2.49 0.49 20.55
N HIS A 201 -2.60 0.65 19.23
CA HIS A 201 -3.89 0.73 18.55
C HIS A 201 -4.58 -0.63 18.54
N GLY A 202 -5.87 -0.66 18.86
CA GLY A 202 -6.66 -1.88 18.86
C GLY A 202 -6.86 -2.42 17.44
N LEU A 203 -6.79 -3.74 17.31
CA LEU A 203 -7.10 -4.43 16.06
C LEU A 203 -8.63 -4.47 15.85
N GLU A 204 -9.10 -4.24 14.63
CA GLU A 204 -10.54 -4.32 14.33
C GLU A 204 -11.08 -5.76 14.47
N ALA A 205 -12.40 -5.92 14.54
CA ALA A 205 -13.02 -7.24 14.72
C ALA A 205 -12.98 -8.13 13.45
N ALA A 206 -12.85 -7.54 12.27
CA ALA A 206 -12.98 -8.23 10.98
C ALA A 206 -11.71 -9.02 10.62
N ARG A 207 -11.77 -10.35 10.61
CA ARG A 207 -10.57 -11.19 10.45
C ARG A 207 -10.22 -11.45 9.00
N VAL A 208 -8.94 -11.32 8.66
CA VAL A 208 -8.38 -11.71 7.37
C VAL A 208 -7.29 -12.75 7.60
N LYS A 209 -7.37 -13.90 6.90
CA LYS A 209 -6.31 -14.91 6.96
C LYS A 209 -5.16 -14.51 6.04
N ALA A 210 -3.93 -14.57 6.53
CA ALA A 210 -2.72 -14.44 5.74
C ALA A 210 -2.47 -15.73 4.93
N VAL A 211 -2.18 -15.62 3.64
CA VAL A 211 -1.91 -16.80 2.79
C VAL A 211 -0.53 -17.39 2.97
N TRP A 212 0.41 -16.62 3.52
CA TRP A 212 1.80 -17.02 3.72
C TRP A 212 2.06 -17.64 5.09
N ASP A 213 1.17 -17.39 6.06
CA ASP A 213 1.31 -17.86 7.44
C ASP A 213 -0.07 -18.11 8.05
N ALA A 214 -0.38 -19.38 8.31
CA ALA A 214 -1.66 -19.80 8.84
C ALA A 214 -1.87 -19.40 10.32
N GLU A 215 -0.79 -19.15 11.07
CA GLU A 215 -0.84 -18.79 12.48
C GLU A 215 -1.05 -17.30 12.71
N LEU A 216 -0.56 -16.45 11.80
CA LEU A 216 -0.50 -15.00 11.97
C LEU A 216 -1.84 -14.39 12.41
N ALA A 217 -2.93 -14.75 11.75
CA ALA A 217 -4.25 -14.22 12.10
C ALA A 217 -4.69 -14.62 13.53
N ALA A 218 -4.37 -15.83 13.98
CA ALA A 218 -4.71 -16.26 15.34
C ALA A 218 -3.88 -15.50 16.38
N VAL A 219 -2.59 -15.28 16.11
CA VAL A 219 -1.68 -14.54 16.99
C VAL A 219 -2.09 -13.07 17.10
N MET A 220 -2.39 -12.41 15.98
CA MET A 220 -2.88 -11.02 15.96
C MET A 220 -4.17 -10.86 16.77
N ASN A 221 -5.09 -11.84 16.68
CA ASN A 221 -6.30 -11.82 17.50
C ASN A 221 -6.02 -12.02 19.00
N ALA A 222 -5.07 -12.88 19.35
CA ALA A 222 -4.74 -13.15 20.75
C ALA A 222 -4.12 -11.93 21.45
N HIS A 223 -3.31 -11.15 20.73
CA HIS A 223 -2.74 -9.91 21.23
C HIS A 223 -3.70 -8.71 21.10
N GLY A 224 -4.50 -8.66 20.03
CA GLY A 224 -5.55 -7.65 19.85
C GLY A 224 -5.05 -6.27 19.43
N PHE A 225 -3.82 -6.15 18.94
CA PHE A 225 -3.20 -4.87 18.61
C PHE A 225 -2.71 -4.82 17.16
N ALA A 226 -2.91 -3.67 16.52
CA ALA A 226 -2.31 -3.36 15.24
C ALA A 226 -0.86 -2.87 15.44
N VAL A 227 0.04 -3.24 14.52
CA VAL A 227 1.41 -2.73 14.48
C VAL A 227 1.63 -2.08 13.12
N ALA A 228 1.91 -0.78 13.14
CA ALA A 228 2.25 -0.02 11.93
C ALA A 228 3.61 -0.47 11.39
N GLU A 229 3.78 -0.41 10.08
CA GLU A 229 4.99 -0.82 9.40
C GLU A 229 6.23 -0.05 9.89
N GLU A 230 6.12 1.25 10.19
CA GLU A 230 7.24 2.07 10.67
C GLU A 230 7.76 1.61 12.05
N ALA A 231 6.91 0.98 12.85
CA ALA A 231 7.28 0.50 14.18
C ALA A 231 8.31 -0.64 14.13
N VAL A 232 8.39 -1.35 13.00
CA VAL A 232 9.36 -2.43 12.76
C VAL A 232 10.44 -2.06 11.76
N VAL A 233 10.47 -0.81 11.28
CA VAL A 233 11.40 -0.35 10.24
C VAL A 233 12.86 -0.63 10.57
N ALA A 234 13.26 -0.55 11.84
CA ALA A 234 14.63 -0.83 12.25
C ALA A 234 15.06 -2.26 11.87
N CYS A 235 14.19 -3.25 12.07
CA CYS A 235 14.46 -4.63 11.66
C CYS A 235 14.47 -4.78 10.14
N LEU A 236 13.57 -4.09 9.43
CA LEU A 236 13.50 -4.12 7.97
C LEU A 236 14.79 -3.56 7.34
N LEU A 237 15.34 -2.47 7.89
CA LEU A 237 16.55 -1.85 7.36
C LEU A 237 17.78 -2.76 7.42
N ASP A 238 17.85 -3.71 8.36
CA ASP A 238 18.96 -4.67 8.44
C ASP A 238 19.03 -5.53 7.16
N ASP A 239 17.87 -5.96 6.64
CA ASP A 239 17.78 -6.72 5.39
C ASP A 239 18.14 -5.86 4.17
N LEU A 240 17.67 -4.60 4.15
CA LEU A 240 18.01 -3.64 3.10
C LEU A 240 19.49 -3.22 3.10
N GLY A 241 20.15 -3.37 4.26
CA GLY A 241 21.55 -3.09 4.49
C GLY A 241 22.50 -4.02 3.75
N SER A 242 22.06 -5.20 3.32
CA SER A 242 22.92 -6.14 2.61
C SER A 242 23.34 -5.55 1.25
N PRO A 243 24.64 -5.45 0.93
CA PRO A 243 25.10 -4.86 -0.32
C PRO A 243 24.57 -5.66 -1.52
N VAL A 244 24.07 -4.95 -2.53
CA VAL A 244 23.68 -5.57 -3.79
C VAL A 244 24.94 -6.08 -4.47
N ALA A 245 25.04 -7.39 -4.69
CA ALA A 245 26.11 -7.97 -5.49
C ALA A 245 26.09 -7.32 -6.88
N GLN A 246 27.21 -6.70 -7.26
CA GLN A 246 27.35 -5.96 -8.52
C GLN A 246 27.25 -6.89 -9.72
#